data_AF-A0A422QR60-F1
#
_entry.id   AF-A0A422QR60-F1
#
_cell.length_a   1.000
_cell.length_b   1.000
_cell.length_c   1.000
_cell.angle_alpha   90.00
_cell.angle_beta   90.00
_cell.angle_gamma   90.00
#
_symmetry.space_group_name_H-M   'P 1'
#
loop_
_entity.id
_entity.type
_entity.pdbx_description
1 polymer ?
#
loop_
_entity_poly.entity_id
_entity_poly.type
_entity_poly.pdbx_seq_one_letter_code
_entity_poly.pdbx_strand_id
1 'polypeptide(L)'
;MIEHVNLILFSVLNAHAGLTGWQLLGAVFAAEWLIFLVPFSLVLLWVSGTGPRREVALRAFLAAACALTVNAMIGHLWYSPRPFVAEIGHTFLRHAPDSSFPSDHATSIFSVALVLAFSRVPLARSLGLVMLPLSLIVAWSRVYLGVHWPKDMIGALLVSGGFALLAYTPLAQAACTRALPALELVYHRLLALPIGRGWLRP
;
A
#
# COMPACT_ATOMS: atom_id res chain seq x y z
N MET A 1 5.89 -18.13 -21.68
CA MET A 1 4.51 -18.35 -21.23
C MET A 1 4.00 -17.23 -20.33
N ILE A 2 4.65 -16.93 -19.19
CA ILE A 2 4.21 -15.88 -18.24
C ILE A 2 4.12 -14.49 -18.90
N GLU A 3 5.14 -14.05 -19.64
CA GLU A 3 5.10 -12.74 -20.31
C GLU A 3 3.99 -12.62 -21.37
N HIS A 4 3.69 -13.71 -22.08
CA HIS A 4 2.61 -13.73 -23.05
C HIS A 4 1.23 -13.59 -22.37
N VAL A 5 1.02 -14.30 -21.25
CA VAL A 5 -0.19 -14.14 -20.42
C VAL A 5 -0.28 -12.72 -19.87
N ASN A 6 0.83 -12.15 -19.39
CA ASN A 6 0.88 -10.79 -18.88
C ASN A 6 0.49 -9.75 -19.95
N LEU A 7 0.97 -9.92 -21.18
CA LEU A 7 0.60 -9.08 -22.33
C LEU A 7 -0.87 -9.23 -22.72
N ILE A 8 -1.39 -10.45 -22.78
CA ILE A 8 -2.82 -10.70 -23.07
C ILE A 8 -3.69 -10.02 -22.01
N LEU A 9 -3.40 -10.26 -20.72
CA LEU A 9 -4.14 -9.65 -19.63
C LEU A 9 -4.07 -8.12 -19.69
N PHE A 10 -2.89 -7.56 -19.96
CA PHE A 10 -2.75 -6.11 -20.14
C PHE A 10 -3.60 -5.60 -21.30
N SER A 11 -3.58 -6.25 -22.47
CA SER A 11 -4.36 -5.80 -23.63
C SER A 11 -5.88 -5.82 -23.41
N VAL A 12 -6.38 -6.72 -22.55
CA VAL A 12 -7.80 -6.78 -22.19
C VAL A 12 -8.15 -5.74 -21.12
N LEU A 13 -7.21 -5.42 -20.22
CA LEU A 13 -7.44 -4.54 -19.09
C LEU A 13 -7.12 -3.07 -19.38
N ASN A 14 -6.17 -2.76 -20.25
CA ASN A 14 -5.77 -1.39 -20.52
C ASN A 14 -6.90 -0.62 -21.21
N ALA A 15 -7.09 0.64 -20.81
CA ALA A 15 -8.14 1.47 -21.35
C ALA A 15 -7.92 1.79 -22.82
N HIS A 16 -9.02 1.91 -23.57
CA HIS A 16 -9.00 2.33 -24.97
C HIS A 16 -8.58 3.80 -25.11
N ALA A 17 -8.02 4.19 -26.27
CA ALA A 17 -7.49 5.52 -26.54
C ALA A 17 -8.45 6.70 -26.26
N GLY A 18 -9.76 6.47 -26.39
CA GLY A 18 -10.81 7.48 -26.20
C GLY A 18 -11.29 7.68 -24.76
N LEU A 19 -10.64 7.08 -23.76
CA LEU A 19 -11.04 7.18 -22.36
C LEU A 19 -11.03 8.66 -21.91
N THR A 20 -12.21 9.17 -21.55
CA THR A 20 -12.40 10.58 -21.16
C THR A 20 -13.49 10.71 -20.08
N GLY A 21 -13.72 11.94 -19.60
CA GLY A 21 -14.82 12.27 -18.70
C GLY A 21 -14.75 11.55 -17.35
N TRP A 22 -15.90 11.17 -16.81
CA TRP A 22 -16.03 10.61 -15.46
C TRP A 22 -15.31 9.25 -15.29
N GLN A 23 -15.18 8.46 -16.37
CA GLN A 23 -14.48 7.18 -16.32
C GLN A 23 -12.97 7.38 -16.11
N LEU A 24 -12.38 8.32 -16.87
CA LEU A 24 -10.99 8.74 -16.68
C LEU A 24 -10.78 9.31 -15.27
N LEU A 25 -11.63 10.25 -14.85
CA LEU A 25 -11.54 10.87 -13.53
C LEU A 25 -11.65 9.86 -12.40
N GLY A 26 -12.58 8.90 -12.51
CA GLY A 26 -12.77 7.83 -11.52
C GLY A 26 -11.57 6.88 -11.45
N ALA A 27 -11.01 6.48 -12.59
CA ALA A 27 -9.82 5.64 -12.62
C ALA A 27 -8.59 6.39 -12.06
N VAL A 28 -8.39 7.65 -12.42
CA VAL A 28 -7.31 8.50 -11.87
C VAL A 28 -7.50 8.68 -10.36
N PHE A 29 -8.72 8.94 -9.91
CA PHE A 29 -9.04 9.02 -8.49
C PHE A 29 -8.65 7.72 -7.76
N ALA A 30 -9.05 6.57 -8.29
CA ALA A 30 -8.70 5.28 -7.73
C ALA A 30 -7.18 5.04 -7.72
N ALA A 31 -6.48 5.39 -8.79
CA ALA A 31 -5.06 5.13 -8.96
C ALA A 31 -4.12 6.05 -8.15
N GLU A 32 -4.52 7.30 -7.88
CA GLU A 32 -3.66 8.34 -7.27
C GLU A 32 -4.16 8.77 -5.88
N TRP A 33 -5.45 8.68 -5.58
CA TRP A 33 -6.01 9.25 -4.35
C TRP A 33 -6.38 8.22 -3.28
N LEU A 34 -6.83 7.02 -3.67
CA LEU A 34 -7.13 5.98 -2.67
C LEU A 34 -5.90 5.51 -1.89
N ILE A 35 -4.69 5.75 -2.39
CA ILE A 35 -3.44 5.47 -1.66
C ILE A 35 -3.35 6.24 -0.34
N PHE A 36 -4.00 7.40 -0.21
CA PHE A 36 -4.02 8.18 1.03
C PHE A 36 -4.76 7.49 2.18
N LEU A 37 -5.49 6.40 1.93
CA LEU A 37 -6.03 5.52 2.97
C LEU A 37 -4.92 4.90 3.83
N VAL A 38 -3.72 4.71 3.27
CA VAL A 38 -2.55 4.20 3.99
C VAL A 38 -2.15 5.14 5.13
N PRO A 39 -1.66 6.37 4.88
CA PRO A 39 -1.29 7.27 5.96
C PRO A 39 -2.48 7.63 6.86
N PHE A 40 -3.68 7.78 6.30
CA PHE A 40 -4.87 8.08 7.07
C PHE A 40 -5.18 7.00 8.12
N SER A 41 -5.19 5.73 7.73
CA SER A 41 -5.47 4.61 8.65
C SER A 41 -4.41 4.47 9.73
N LEU A 42 -3.13 4.63 9.38
CA LEU A 42 -2.02 4.56 10.33
C LEU A 42 -2.09 5.70 11.36
N VAL A 43 -2.30 6.94 10.91
CA VAL A 43 -2.45 8.10 11.79
C VAL A 43 -3.68 7.95 12.67
N LEU A 44 -4.83 7.55 12.09
CA LEU A 44 -6.07 7.33 12.84
C LEU A 44 -5.86 6.30 13.97
N LEU A 45 -5.24 5.15 13.68
CA LEU A 45 -4.96 4.13 14.68
C LEU A 45 -3.99 4.64 15.77
N TRP A 46 -3.02 5.46 15.39
CA TRP A 46 -2.06 6.03 16.33
C TRP A 46 -2.69 7.03 17.30
N VAL A 47 -3.45 8.01 16.78
CA VAL A 47 -3.99 9.13 17.58
C VAL A 47 -5.27 8.79 18.33
N SER A 48 -6.09 7.87 17.78
CA SER A 48 -7.35 7.44 18.41
C SER A 48 -7.18 6.30 19.40
N GLY A 49 -5.97 5.74 19.50
CA GLY A 49 -5.74 4.44 20.12
C GLY A 49 -4.82 4.44 21.33
N THR A 50 -4.94 3.36 22.09
CA THR A 50 -4.03 2.95 23.17
C THR A 50 -3.05 1.89 22.64
N GLY A 51 -2.13 1.41 23.49
CA GLY A 51 -1.07 0.44 23.15
C GLY A 51 -1.37 -0.54 22.02
N PRO A 52 -2.43 -1.37 22.07
CA PRO A 52 -2.74 -2.35 21.02
C PRO A 52 -3.00 -1.74 19.63
N ARG A 53 -3.66 -0.58 19.53
CA ARG A 53 -3.92 0.09 18.24
C ARG A 53 -2.63 0.69 17.65
N ARG A 54 -1.82 1.34 18.50
CA ARG A 54 -0.51 1.90 18.10
C ARG A 54 0.48 0.81 17.70
N GLU A 55 0.48 -0.31 18.42
CA GLU A 55 1.31 -1.48 18.08
C GLU A 55 0.94 -2.03 16.69
N VAL A 56 -0.36 -2.18 16.39
CA VAL A 56 -0.81 -2.64 15.05
C VAL A 56 -0.44 -1.63 13.96
N ALA A 57 -0.58 -0.33 14.23
CA ALA A 57 -0.16 0.72 13.29
C ALA A 57 1.35 0.64 13.01
N LEU A 58 2.17 0.45 14.04
CA LEU A 58 3.62 0.28 13.91
C LEU A 58 3.96 -0.96 13.09
N ARG A 59 3.31 -2.10 13.36
CA ARG A 59 3.50 -3.33 12.58
C ARG A 59 3.15 -3.14 11.11
N ALA A 60 2.03 -2.49 10.82
CA ALA A 60 1.60 -2.21 9.44
C ALA A 60 2.57 -1.26 8.73
N PHE A 61 3.04 -0.22 9.42
CA PHE A 61 4.05 0.70 8.90
C PHE A 61 5.36 -0.03 8.58
N LEU A 62 5.88 -0.83 9.50
CA LEU A 62 7.13 -1.58 9.30
C LEU A 62 6.99 -2.62 8.18
N ALA A 63 5.85 -3.31 8.09
CA ALA A 63 5.60 -4.24 7.00
C ALA A 63 5.66 -3.53 5.64
N ALA A 64 4.98 -2.39 5.50
CA ALA A 64 5.01 -1.59 4.27
C ALA A 64 6.42 -1.05 3.96
N ALA A 65 7.13 -0.52 4.96
CA ALA A 65 8.48 0.00 4.77
C ALA A 65 9.46 -1.10 4.32
N CYS A 66 9.43 -2.27 4.95
CA CYS A 66 10.25 -3.41 4.55
C CYS A 66 9.87 -3.93 3.16
N ALA A 67 8.58 -4.02 2.85
CA ALA A 67 8.09 -4.45 1.55
C ALA A 67 8.53 -3.50 0.42
N LEU A 68 8.42 -2.18 0.63
CA LEU A 68 8.90 -1.17 -0.30
C LEU A 68 10.42 -1.18 -0.46
N THR A 69 11.16 -1.47 0.63
CA THR A 69 12.61 -1.65 0.56
C THR A 69 12.96 -2.85 -0.33
N VAL A 70 12.24 -3.97 -0.19
CA VAL A 70 12.42 -5.14 -1.05
C VAL A 70 12.01 -4.84 -2.49
N ASN A 71 10.92 -4.10 -2.74
CA ASN A 71 10.56 -3.64 -4.08
C ASN A 71 11.72 -2.86 -4.72
N ALA A 72 12.30 -1.88 -4.01
CA ALA A 72 13.41 -1.08 -4.50
C ALA A 72 14.63 -1.96 -4.83
N MET A 73 14.97 -2.90 -3.96
CA MET A 73 16.04 -3.87 -4.22
C MET A 73 15.76 -4.73 -5.46
N ILE A 74 14.53 -5.24 -5.61
CA ILE A 74 14.13 -6.00 -6.81
C ILE A 74 14.25 -5.12 -8.05
N GLY A 75 13.76 -3.89 -8.03
CA GLY A 75 13.82 -2.97 -9.15
C GLY A 75 15.25 -2.61 -9.57
N HIS A 76 16.19 -2.56 -8.62
CA HIS A 76 17.62 -2.37 -8.91
C HIS A 76 18.30 -3.61 -9.49
N LEU A 77 17.89 -4.81 -9.06
CA LEU A 77 18.49 -6.08 -9.52
C LEU A 77 17.83 -6.62 -10.79
N TRP A 78 16.57 -6.26 -11.03
CA TRP A 78 15.75 -6.71 -12.15
C TRP A 78 14.92 -5.53 -12.69
N TYR A 79 15.45 -4.88 -13.71
CA TYR A 79 14.71 -3.86 -14.44
C TYR A 79 13.57 -4.50 -15.25
N SER A 80 12.35 -3.99 -15.04
CA SER A 80 11.18 -4.34 -15.84
C SER A 80 10.62 -3.06 -16.46
N PRO A 81 10.64 -2.87 -17.80
CA PRO A 81 10.12 -1.66 -18.42
C PRO A 81 8.60 -1.57 -18.23
N ARG A 82 8.10 -0.37 -17.97
CA ARG A 82 6.65 -0.10 -17.89
C ARG A 82 5.99 -0.22 -19.27
N PRO A 83 4.66 -0.45 -19.35
CA PRO A 83 3.97 -0.55 -20.63
C PRO A 83 4.23 0.63 -21.57
N PHE A 84 4.19 1.86 -21.04
CA PHE A 84 4.43 3.07 -21.81
C PHE A 84 5.87 3.24 -22.29
N VAL A 85 6.85 2.66 -21.57
CA VAL A 85 8.27 2.66 -21.98
C VAL A 85 8.47 1.68 -23.13
N ALA A 86 7.72 0.57 -23.13
CA ALA A 86 7.69 -0.40 -24.21
C ALA A 86 6.77 0.01 -25.37
N GLU A 87 6.15 1.19 -25.32
CA GLU A 87 5.18 1.70 -26.30
C GLU A 87 3.96 0.75 -26.49
N ILE A 88 3.54 0.08 -25.40
CA ILE A 88 2.43 -0.87 -25.41
C ILE A 88 1.21 -0.27 -24.69
N GLY A 89 0.08 -0.25 -25.41
CA GLY A 89 -1.20 0.24 -24.91
C GLY A 89 -1.28 1.77 -24.85
N HIS A 90 -2.17 2.25 -23.99
CA HIS A 90 -2.47 3.66 -23.80
C HIS A 90 -2.20 4.08 -22.36
N THR A 91 -1.55 5.23 -22.20
CA THR A 91 -1.09 5.73 -20.91
C THR A 91 -1.77 7.05 -20.57
N PHE A 92 -2.46 7.06 -19.43
CA PHE A 92 -3.31 8.17 -19.01
C PHE A 92 -2.77 8.88 -17.76
N LEU A 93 -1.66 8.39 -17.21
CA LEU A 93 -0.98 8.96 -16.05
C LEU A 93 0.48 9.25 -16.41
N ARG A 94 0.95 10.45 -16.08
CA ARG A 94 2.37 10.77 -16.19
C ARG A 94 3.13 10.01 -15.11
N HIS A 95 4.18 9.30 -15.51
CA HIS A 95 4.99 8.53 -14.57
C HIS A 95 6.46 8.46 -15.02
N ALA A 96 7.37 8.22 -14.08
CA ALA A 96 8.79 8.08 -14.39
C ALA A 96 9.08 6.76 -15.14
N PRO A 97 10.05 6.73 -16.08
CA PRO A 97 10.43 5.52 -16.82
C PRO A 97 11.36 4.59 -16.00
N ASP A 98 11.10 4.46 -14.70
CA ASP A 98 11.79 3.55 -13.79
C ASP A 98 11.24 2.11 -13.88
N SER A 99 11.78 1.20 -13.07
CA SER A 99 11.33 -0.20 -13.07
C SER A 99 9.85 -0.31 -12.66
N SER A 100 9.09 -1.14 -13.37
CA SER A 100 7.66 -1.37 -13.14
C SER A 100 7.37 -2.36 -12.03
N PHE A 101 8.29 -3.30 -11.77
CA PHE A 101 8.06 -4.48 -10.95
C PHE A 101 8.89 -4.46 -9.66
N PRO A 102 8.27 -4.75 -8.50
CA PRO A 102 6.82 -4.75 -8.24
C PRO A 102 6.26 -3.32 -8.16
N SER A 103 4.93 -3.17 -8.11
CA SER A 103 4.30 -1.85 -7.98
C SER A 103 4.40 -1.30 -6.56
N ASP A 104 5.03 -0.14 -6.37
CA ASP A 104 5.16 0.51 -5.05
C ASP A 104 3.81 0.97 -4.48
N HIS A 105 2.94 1.56 -5.32
CA HIS A 105 1.61 1.97 -4.89
C HIS A 105 0.80 0.79 -4.38
N ALA A 106 0.83 -0.33 -5.12
CA ALA A 106 0.14 -1.54 -4.72
C ALA A 106 0.78 -2.18 -3.48
N THR A 107 2.12 -2.24 -3.40
CA THR A 107 2.84 -2.80 -2.26
C THR A 107 2.52 -2.05 -0.96
N SER A 108 2.48 -0.72 -1.01
CA SER A 108 2.17 0.12 0.15
C SER A 108 0.76 -0.18 0.69
N ILE A 109 -0.26 -0.11 -0.18
CA ILE A 109 -1.64 -0.31 0.26
C ILE A 109 -1.95 -1.77 0.62
N PHE A 110 -1.41 -2.76 -0.12
CA PHE A 110 -1.59 -4.16 0.24
C PHE A 110 -0.96 -4.50 1.57
N SER A 111 0.27 -4.03 1.83
CA SER A 111 0.97 -4.29 3.08
C SER A 111 0.18 -3.80 4.29
N VAL A 112 -0.32 -2.56 4.25
CA VAL A 112 -1.13 -2.02 5.33
C VAL A 112 -2.50 -2.71 5.40
N ALA A 113 -3.20 -2.87 4.28
CA ALA A 113 -4.53 -3.49 4.27
C ALA A 113 -4.50 -4.93 4.84
N LEU A 114 -3.52 -5.74 4.44
CA LEU A 114 -3.35 -7.11 4.92
C LEU A 114 -3.02 -7.15 6.41
N VAL A 115 -2.04 -6.37 6.87
CA VAL A 115 -1.69 -6.34 8.29
C VAL A 115 -2.90 -5.91 9.12
N LEU A 116 -3.62 -4.87 8.72
CA LEU A 116 -4.79 -4.40 9.44
C LEU A 116 -5.92 -5.44 9.43
N ALA A 117 -6.21 -6.09 8.30
CA ALA A 117 -7.31 -7.04 8.14
C ALA A 117 -7.17 -8.31 9.02
N PHE A 118 -5.93 -8.76 9.24
CA PHE A 118 -5.65 -9.91 10.12
C PHE A 118 -5.50 -9.54 11.60
N SER A 119 -5.67 -8.27 11.96
CA SER A 119 -5.53 -7.82 13.35
C SER A 119 -6.69 -8.32 14.21
N ARG A 120 -6.40 -8.57 15.49
CA ARG A 120 -7.42 -8.82 16.52
C ARG A 120 -8.02 -7.53 17.09
N VAL A 121 -7.43 -6.38 16.76
CA VAL A 121 -7.94 -5.07 17.19
C VAL A 121 -9.12 -4.68 16.29
N PRO A 122 -10.35 -4.52 16.82
CA PRO A 122 -11.55 -4.37 15.98
C PRO A 122 -11.49 -3.23 14.97
N LEU A 123 -11.07 -2.04 15.40
CA LEU A 123 -10.96 -0.88 14.50
C LEU A 123 -9.96 -1.12 13.37
N ALA A 124 -8.79 -1.69 13.69
CA ALA A 124 -7.78 -2.03 12.68
C ALA A 124 -8.32 -3.06 11.69
N ARG A 125 -8.98 -4.11 12.19
CA ARG A 125 -9.60 -5.14 11.36
C ARG A 125 -10.62 -4.57 10.40
N SER A 126 -11.53 -3.71 10.89
CA SER A 126 -12.53 -3.06 10.05
C SER A 126 -11.90 -2.19 8.96
N LEU A 127 -10.87 -1.40 9.29
CA LEU A 127 -10.14 -0.59 8.31
C LEU A 127 -9.48 -1.47 7.25
N GLY A 128 -8.78 -2.53 7.65
CA GLY A 128 -8.13 -3.46 6.73
C GLY A 128 -9.12 -4.17 5.80
N LEU A 129 -10.26 -4.64 6.33
CA LEU A 129 -11.31 -5.29 5.52
C LEU A 129 -11.93 -4.36 4.48
N VAL A 130 -12.01 -3.05 4.75
CA VAL A 130 -12.43 -2.04 3.77
C VAL A 130 -11.31 -1.73 2.78
N MET A 131 -10.06 -1.63 3.25
CA MET A 131 -8.92 -1.31 2.40
C MET A 131 -8.56 -2.43 1.42
N LEU A 132 -8.80 -3.70 1.74
CA LEU A 132 -8.50 -4.82 0.84
C LEU A 132 -9.21 -4.73 -0.51
N PRO A 133 -10.54 -4.63 -0.62
CA PRO A 133 -11.19 -4.45 -1.92
C PRO A 133 -10.76 -3.14 -2.61
N LEU A 134 -10.55 -2.06 -1.85
CA LEU A 134 -10.07 -0.79 -2.42
C LEU A 134 -8.65 -0.91 -2.99
N SER A 135 -7.78 -1.72 -2.37
CA SER A 135 -6.43 -1.98 -2.86
C SER A 135 -6.43 -2.76 -4.18
N LEU A 136 -7.41 -3.65 -4.39
CA LEU A 136 -7.62 -4.31 -5.67
C LEU A 136 -8.09 -3.31 -6.74
N ILE A 137 -8.96 -2.36 -6.38
CA ILE A 137 -9.39 -1.29 -7.27
C ILE A 137 -8.20 -0.38 -7.65
N VAL A 138 -7.35 -0.02 -6.68
CA VAL A 138 -6.10 0.73 -6.95
C VAL A 138 -5.23 -0.07 -7.93
N ALA A 139 -4.92 -1.32 -7.62
CA ALA A 139 -4.06 -2.17 -8.44
C ALA A 139 -4.59 -2.31 -9.88
N TRP A 140 -5.89 -2.58 -10.03
CA TRP A 140 -6.55 -2.62 -11.33
C TRP A 140 -6.45 -1.27 -12.05
N SER A 141 -6.72 -0.16 -11.38
CA SER A 141 -6.71 1.19 -11.99
C SER A 141 -5.32 1.57 -12.52
N ARG A 142 -4.24 1.14 -11.85
CA ARG A 142 -2.86 1.35 -12.33
C ARG A 142 -2.57 0.60 -13.64
N VAL A 143 -3.12 -0.61 -13.80
CA VAL A 143 -3.03 -1.38 -15.05
C VAL A 143 -3.92 -0.77 -16.12
N TYR A 144 -5.17 -0.43 -15.75
CA TYR A 144 -6.16 0.20 -16.62
C TYR A 144 -5.63 1.48 -17.26
N LEU A 145 -4.94 2.33 -16.48
CA LEU A 145 -4.35 3.59 -16.94
C LEU A 145 -2.96 3.45 -17.60
N GLY A 146 -2.45 2.22 -17.75
CA GLY A 146 -1.29 1.91 -18.58
C GLY A 146 0.08 2.21 -17.95
N VAL A 147 0.16 2.33 -16.62
CA VAL A 147 1.45 2.60 -15.92
C VAL A 147 2.12 1.35 -15.34
N HIS A 148 1.40 0.22 -15.31
CA HIS A 148 1.90 -1.05 -14.79
C HIS A 148 1.31 -2.25 -15.53
N TRP A 149 2.02 -3.35 -15.45
CA TRP A 149 1.57 -4.66 -15.90
C TRP A 149 0.74 -5.39 -14.82
N PRO A 150 -0.15 -6.33 -15.20
CA PRO A 150 -0.81 -7.22 -14.24
C PRO A 150 0.17 -7.97 -13.32
N LYS A 151 1.31 -8.44 -13.86
CA LYS A 151 2.33 -9.13 -13.04
C LYS A 151 2.91 -8.23 -11.93
N ASP A 152 3.02 -6.92 -12.14
CA ASP A 152 3.53 -5.97 -11.15
C ASP A 152 2.65 -5.94 -9.90
N MET A 153 1.33 -6.09 -10.09
CA MET A 153 0.34 -6.13 -9.01
C MET A 153 0.38 -7.45 -8.24
N ILE A 154 0.57 -8.57 -8.96
CA ILE A 154 0.73 -9.89 -8.34
C ILE A 154 2.02 -9.92 -7.51
N GLY A 155 3.13 -9.43 -8.05
CA GLY A 155 4.40 -9.31 -7.33
C GLY A 155 4.24 -8.47 -6.05
N ALA A 156 3.58 -7.31 -6.16
CA ALA A 156 3.32 -6.43 -5.02
C ALA A 156 2.49 -7.13 -3.93
N LEU A 157 1.47 -7.88 -4.32
CA LEU A 157 0.63 -8.66 -3.39
C LEU A 157 1.45 -9.76 -2.69
N LEU A 158 2.31 -10.48 -3.42
CA LEU A 158 3.15 -11.55 -2.86
C LEU A 158 4.17 -11.00 -1.84
N VAL A 159 4.89 -9.94 -2.20
CA VAL A 159 5.85 -9.28 -1.30
C VAL A 159 5.12 -8.76 -0.06
N SER A 160 4.00 -8.05 -0.25
CA SER A 160 3.18 -7.52 0.85
C SER A 160 2.63 -8.62 1.75
N GLY A 161 2.15 -9.72 1.17
CA GLY A 161 1.66 -10.89 1.90
C GLY A 161 2.74 -11.53 2.76
N GLY A 162 3.95 -11.69 2.21
CA GLY A 162 5.11 -12.17 2.97
C GLY A 162 5.42 -11.30 4.19
N PHE A 163 5.49 -9.99 4.02
CA PHE A 163 5.74 -9.07 5.14
C PHE A 163 4.56 -8.96 6.10
N ALA A 164 3.32 -9.11 5.64
CA ALA A 164 2.16 -9.19 6.50
C ALA A 164 2.22 -10.43 7.40
N LEU A 165 2.62 -11.59 6.88
CA LEU A 165 2.83 -12.80 7.69
C LEU A 165 3.96 -12.59 8.70
N LEU A 166 5.09 -12.00 8.29
CA LEU A 166 6.21 -11.70 9.19
C LEU A 166 5.79 -10.77 10.33
N ALA A 167 4.93 -9.79 10.07
CA ALA A 167 4.40 -8.86 11.07
C ALA A 167 3.58 -9.54 12.18
N TYR A 168 3.10 -10.77 11.96
CA TYR A 168 2.37 -11.55 12.95
C TYR A 168 3.21 -12.63 13.66
N THR A 169 4.51 -12.70 13.39
CA THR A 169 5.41 -13.59 14.14
C THR A 169 5.58 -13.10 15.59
N PRO A 170 5.82 -14.02 16.56
CA PRO A 170 6.08 -13.63 17.95
C PRO A 170 7.26 -12.67 18.09
N LEU A 171 8.29 -12.83 17.25
CA LEU A 171 9.46 -11.97 17.23
C LEU A 171 9.09 -10.53 16.82
N ALA A 172 8.36 -10.37 15.71
CA ALA A 172 7.96 -9.04 15.23
C ALA A 172 7.02 -8.34 16.22
N GLN A 173 6.07 -9.07 16.80
CA GLN A 173 5.19 -8.55 17.84
C GLN A 173 6.00 -8.10 19.06
N ALA A 174 6.88 -8.96 19.59
CA ALA A 174 7.71 -8.60 20.73
C ALA A 174 8.63 -7.40 20.45
N ALA A 175 9.20 -7.30 19.25
CA ALA A 175 9.99 -6.14 18.85
C ALA A 175 9.16 -4.85 18.85
N CYS A 176 7.97 -4.87 18.26
CA CYS A 176 7.08 -3.71 18.22
C CYS A 176 6.60 -3.31 19.62
N THR A 177 6.20 -4.27 20.45
CA THR A 177 5.78 -4.01 21.83
C THR A 177 6.92 -3.42 22.67
N ARG A 178 8.17 -3.86 22.46
CA ARG A 178 9.34 -3.27 23.15
C ARG A 178 9.67 -1.85 22.67
N ALA A 179 9.50 -1.58 21.39
CA ALA A 179 9.77 -0.25 20.82
C ALA A 179 8.67 0.77 21.17
N LEU A 180 7.44 0.31 21.40
CA LEU A 180 6.26 1.15 21.53
C LEU A 180 6.38 2.23 22.63
N PRO A 181 6.84 1.95 23.87
CA PRO A 181 6.92 2.97 24.91
C PRO A 181 7.84 4.14 24.55
N ALA A 182 8.92 3.89 23.81
CA ALA A 182 9.83 4.94 23.35
C ALA A 182 9.16 5.85 22.32
N LEU A 183 8.39 5.27 21.39
CA LEU A 183 7.64 6.02 20.38
C LEU A 183 6.47 6.80 21.02
N GLU A 184 5.79 6.20 21.99
CA GLU A 184 4.74 6.88 22.76
C GLU A 184 5.29 8.06 23.57
N LEU A 185 6.49 7.93 24.15
CA LEU A 185 7.16 9.04 24.84
C LEU A 185 7.42 10.22 23.89
N VAL A 186 7.90 9.94 22.67
CA VAL A 186 8.10 10.98 21.65
C VAL A 186 6.77 11.62 21.26
N TYR A 187 5.74 10.81 21.02
CA TYR A 187 4.38 11.27 20.71
C TYR A 187 3.82 12.17 21.83
N HIS A 188 3.97 11.79 23.10
CA HIS A 188 3.50 12.59 24.24
C HIS A 188 4.25 13.91 24.38
N ARG A 189 5.55 13.93 24.10
CA ARG A 189 6.33 15.18 24.14
C ARG A 189 5.94 16.13 23.03
N LEU A 190 5.82 15.62 21.79
CA LEU A 190 5.52 16.45 20.63
C LEU A 190 4.07 16.94 20.62
N LEU A 191 3.13 16.13 21.12
CA LEU A 191 1.70 16.43 21.11
C LEU A 191 1.12 16.67 22.50
N ALA A 192 1.94 17.10 23.46
CA ALA A 192 1.55 17.41 24.83
C ALA A 192 0.37 18.41 24.90
N LEU A 193 0.39 19.43 24.04
CA LEU A 193 -0.66 20.46 24.00
C LEU A 193 -2.02 19.92 23.52
N PRO A 194 -2.13 19.23 22.36
CA PRO A 194 -3.37 18.56 21.97
C PRO A 194 -3.85 17.50 22.96
N ILE A 195 -2.94 16.70 23.54
CA ILE A 195 -3.27 15.67 24.53
C ILE A 195 -3.82 16.33 25.80
N GLY A 196 -3.15 17.37 26.31
CA GLY A 196 -3.60 18.12 27.49
C GLY A 196 -4.93 18.85 27.30
N ARG A 197 -5.31 19.17 26.06
CA ARG A 197 -6.63 19.69 25.68
C ARG A 197 -7.69 18.61 25.44
N GLY A 198 -7.33 17.33 25.56
CA GLY A 198 -8.23 16.20 25.35
C GLY A 198 -8.57 15.92 23.87
N TRP A 199 -7.85 16.54 22.93
CA TRP A 199 -8.09 16.36 21.49
C TRP A 199 -7.55 15.02 20.96
N LEU A 200 -6.50 14.49 21.59
CA LEU A 200 -5.87 13.22 21.24
C LEU A 200 -5.76 12.32 22.46
N ARG A 201 -5.65 11.00 22.23
CA ARG A 201 -5.41 10.05 23.31
C ARG A 201 -3.95 10.13 23.79
N PRO A 202 -3.69 10.11 25.11
CA PRO A 202 -2.36 9.80 25.65
C PRO A 202 -2.04 8.31 25.46
#